data_AF-A0A3P1AKY5-F1
#
_entry.id   AF-A0A3P1AKY5-F1
#
_cell.length_a   1.000
_cell.length_b   1.000
_cell.length_c   1.000
_cell.angle_alpha   90.00
_cell.angle_beta   90.00
_cell.angle_gamma   90.00
#
_symmetry.space_group_name_H-M   'P 1'
#
loop_
_entity.id
_entity.type
_entity.pdbx_description
1 polymer ?
#
loop_
_entity_poly.entity_id
_entity_poly.type
_entity_poly.pdbx_seq_one_letter_code
_entity_poly.pdbx_strand_id
1 'polypeptide(L)'
;MKKRIEDLLLKYPFLKWATNRFVLATLFFIVWLLFFDTYAFYDHRVIDKEIKKLDNNKEYYQTEINNDDKNIKKLYRKEEVERYAREKYYMKRENEDIYIIDSDKEYTNKEN
;
A
#
# COMPACT_ATOMS: atom_id res chain seq x y z
N MET A 1 -52.48 -7.73 -29.54
CA MET A 1 -51.21 -7.89 -28.81
C MET A 1 -51.26 -9.01 -27.76
N LYS A 2 -52.33 -9.16 -26.97
CA LYS A 2 -52.47 -10.23 -25.96
C LYS A 2 -52.30 -11.66 -26.50
N LYS A 3 -52.93 -12.00 -27.64
CA LYS A 3 -52.81 -13.33 -28.27
C LYS A 3 -51.35 -13.76 -28.55
N ARG A 4 -50.51 -12.85 -29.03
CA ARG A 4 -49.08 -13.13 -29.31
C ARG A 4 -48.28 -13.43 -28.04
N ILE A 5 -48.65 -12.85 -26.91
CA ILE A 5 -48.00 -13.09 -25.61
C ILE A 5 -48.43 -14.46 -25.07
N GLU A 6 -49.71 -14.81 -25.20
CA GLU A 6 -50.24 -16.13 -24.81
C GLU A 6 -49.59 -17.26 -25.62
N ASP A 7 -49.42 -17.07 -26.93
CA ASP A 7 -48.74 -18.04 -27.81
C ASP A 7 -47.26 -18.22 -27.44
N LEU A 8 -46.58 -17.15 -27.01
CA LEU A 8 -45.19 -17.19 -26.55
C LEU A 8 -45.04 -17.87 -25.18
N LEU A 9 -46.00 -17.67 -24.27
CA LEU A 9 -46.03 -18.31 -22.94
C LEU A 9 -46.34 -19.81 -23.01
N LEU A 10 -47.12 -20.24 -24.00
CA LEU A 10 -47.37 -21.67 -24.28
C LEU A 10 -46.17 -22.37 -24.91
N LYS A 11 -45.44 -21.68 -25.79
CA LYS A 11 -44.25 -22.22 -26.46
C LYS A 11 -43.06 -22.43 -25.51
N TYR A 12 -42.93 -21.60 -24.47
CA TYR A 12 -41.85 -21.65 -23.51
C TYR A 12 -42.37 -21.77 -22.06
N PRO A 13 -42.42 -22.98 -21.47
CA PRO A 13 -43.05 -23.19 -20.16
C PRO A 13 -42.34 -22.46 -19.00
N PHE A 14 -41.04 -22.17 -19.15
CA PHE A 14 -40.28 -21.38 -18.18
C PHE A 14 -40.72 -19.91 -18.13
N LEU A 15 -41.30 -19.39 -19.22
CA LEU A 15 -41.70 -18.00 -19.33
C LEU A 15 -42.94 -17.71 -18.47
N LYS A 16 -43.80 -18.71 -18.24
CA LYS A 16 -44.95 -18.64 -17.32
C LYS A 16 -44.51 -18.36 -15.88
N TRP A 17 -43.38 -18.95 -15.45
CA TRP A 17 -42.79 -18.69 -14.14
C TRP A 17 -42.15 -17.30 -14.06
N ALA A 18 -41.49 -16.86 -15.14
CA ALA A 18 -40.88 -15.54 -15.24
C ALA A 18 -41.90 -14.38 -15.21
N THR A 19 -43.14 -14.58 -15.67
CA THR A 19 -44.22 -13.58 -15.60
C THR A 19 -44.90 -13.45 -14.22
N ASN A 20 -44.47 -14.22 -13.21
CA ASN A 20 -45.00 -14.06 -11.86
C ASN A 20 -44.56 -12.69 -11.29
N ARG A 21 -45.52 -11.92 -10.75
CA ARG A 21 -45.27 -10.61 -10.12
C ARG A 21 -44.16 -10.65 -9.06
N PHE A 22 -44.04 -11.77 -8.34
CA PHE A 22 -43.00 -11.94 -7.33
C PHE A 22 -41.62 -12.15 -7.96
N VAL A 23 -41.53 -12.91 -9.06
CA VAL A 23 -40.27 -13.13 -9.79
C VAL A 23 -39.79 -11.85 -10.44
N LEU A 24 -40.70 -11.05 -11.03
CA LEU A 24 -40.38 -9.74 -11.60
C LEU A 24 -39.93 -8.74 -10.52
N ALA A 25 -40.60 -8.71 -9.37
CA ALA A 25 -40.21 -7.85 -8.25
C ALA A 25 -38.82 -8.25 -7.70
N THR A 26 -38.57 -9.56 -7.53
CA THR A 26 -37.26 -10.06 -7.09
C THR A 26 -36.17 -9.81 -8.13
N LEU A 27 -36.45 -10.00 -9.42
CA LEU A 27 -35.50 -9.71 -10.49
C LEU A 27 -35.16 -8.22 -10.53
N PHE A 28 -36.17 -7.35 -10.41
CA PHE A 28 -35.96 -5.91 -10.31
C PHE A 28 -35.11 -5.57 -9.09
N PHE A 29 -35.38 -6.19 -7.94
CA PHE A 29 -34.60 -5.98 -6.72
C PHE A 29 -33.16 -6.48 -6.85
N ILE A 30 -32.92 -7.63 -7.49
CA ILE A 30 -31.58 -8.16 -7.78
C ILE A 30 -30.84 -7.20 -8.72
N VAL A 31 -31.48 -6.73 -9.77
CA VAL A 31 -30.89 -5.74 -10.69
C VAL A 31 -30.61 -4.43 -9.94
N TRP A 32 -31.49 -3.99 -9.04
CA TRP A 32 -31.25 -2.82 -8.20
C TRP A 32 -30.04 -3.02 -7.27
N LEU A 33 -29.93 -4.16 -6.61
CA LEU A 33 -28.78 -4.49 -5.77
C LEU A 33 -27.47 -4.59 -6.56
N LEU A 34 -27.52 -5.09 -7.80
CA LEU A 34 -26.31 -5.25 -8.62
C LEU A 34 -25.83 -3.93 -9.27
N PHE A 35 -26.75 -3.04 -9.64
CA PHE A 35 -26.43 -1.81 -10.39
C PHE A 35 -26.49 -0.54 -9.55
N PHE A 36 -27.42 -0.43 -8.61
CA PHE A 36 -27.62 0.77 -7.78
C PHE A 36 -26.94 0.66 -6.42
N ASP A 37 -26.86 -0.55 -5.84
CA ASP A 37 -26.27 -0.75 -4.51
C ASP A 37 -24.74 -0.87 -4.58
N THR A 38 -24.06 0.19 -5.03
CA THR A 38 -22.65 0.60 -4.81
C THR A 38 -21.48 -0.42 -4.97
N TYR A 39 -21.67 -1.73 -5.00
CA TYR A 39 -20.61 -2.70 -4.70
C TYR A 39 -20.55 -3.86 -5.70
N ALA A 40 -19.40 -3.98 -6.37
CA ALA A 40 -18.67 -5.26 -6.41
C ALA A 40 -17.31 -5.11 -7.11
N PHE A 41 -17.25 -4.40 -8.24
CA PHE A 41 -16.12 -4.61 -9.15
C PHE A 41 -15.02 -3.53 -9.09
N TYR A 42 -15.40 -2.26 -8.94
CA TYR A 42 -14.41 -1.18 -8.92
C TYR A 42 -13.77 -1.02 -7.53
N ASP A 43 -14.57 -1.11 -6.48
CA ASP A 43 -14.11 -0.90 -5.11
C ASP A 43 -13.14 -1.97 -4.62
N HIS A 44 -13.32 -3.23 -5.01
CA HIS A 44 -12.41 -4.29 -4.60
C HIS A 44 -10.98 -4.05 -5.11
N ARG A 45 -10.80 -3.47 -6.30
CA ARG A 45 -9.45 -3.15 -6.81
C ARG A 45 -8.76 -2.05 -6.01
N VAL A 46 -9.52 -1.07 -5.54
CA VAL A 46 -9.00 0.01 -4.70
C VAL A 46 -8.61 -0.54 -3.33
N ILE A 47 -9.49 -1.35 -2.74
CA ILE A 47 -9.27 -2.00 -1.46
C ILE A 47 -8.07 -2.95 -1.52
N ASP A 48 -7.96 -3.80 -2.54
CA ASP A 48 -6.82 -4.70 -2.74
C ASP A 48 -5.50 -3.94 -2.89
N LYS A 49 -5.52 -2.81 -3.60
CA LYS A 49 -4.35 -1.95 -3.73
C LYS A 49 -3.95 -1.33 -2.39
N GLU A 50 -4.92 -0.95 -1.57
CA GLU A 50 -4.69 -0.40 -0.24
C GLU A 50 -4.16 -1.48 0.72
N ILE A 51 -4.72 -2.69 0.68
CA ILE A 51 -4.20 -3.85 1.41
C ILE A 51 -2.74 -4.11 1.02
N LYS A 52 -2.44 -4.19 -0.27
CA LYS A 52 -1.07 -4.42 -0.74
C LYS A 52 -0.11 -3.30 -0.31
N LYS A 53 -0.57 -2.05 -0.31
CA LYS A 53 0.23 -0.91 0.17
C LYS A 53 0.53 -1.04 1.68
N LEU A 54 -0.46 -1.43 2.47
CA LEU A 54 -0.30 -1.63 3.91
C LEU A 54 0.64 -2.79 4.22
N ASP A 55 0.54 -3.90 3.50
CA ASP A 55 1.42 -5.06 3.65
C ASP A 55 2.87 -4.72 3.30
N ASN A 56 3.10 -4.03 2.19
CA ASN A 56 4.44 -3.57 1.81
C ASN A 56 5.04 -2.63 2.86
N ASN A 57 4.23 -1.71 3.39
CA ASN A 57 4.68 -0.80 4.46
C ASN A 57 5.04 -1.58 5.72
N LYS A 58 4.23 -2.57 6.10
CA LYS A 58 4.49 -3.44 7.24
C LYS A 58 5.82 -4.17 7.09
N GLU A 59 6.06 -4.78 5.92
CA GLU A 59 7.31 -5.48 5.64
C GLU A 59 8.53 -4.54 5.70
N TYR A 60 8.41 -3.35 5.11
CA TYR A 60 9.44 -2.31 5.17
C TYR A 60 9.78 -1.93 6.61
N TYR A 61 8.79 -1.56 7.42
CA TYR A 61 9.04 -1.17 8.81
C TYR A 61 9.57 -2.32 9.67
N GLN A 62 9.09 -3.55 9.45
CA GLN A 62 9.61 -4.72 10.15
C GLN A 62 11.10 -4.95 9.82
N THR A 63 11.49 -4.69 8.58
CA THR A 63 12.88 -4.81 8.12
C THR A 63 13.76 -3.72 8.74
N GLU A 64 13.29 -2.47 8.75
CA GLU A 64 13.99 -1.36 9.37
C GLU A 64 14.17 -1.57 10.88
N ILE A 65 13.13 -2.01 11.60
CA ILE A 65 13.23 -2.35 13.02
C ILE A 65 14.30 -3.42 13.26
N ASN A 66 14.34 -4.47 12.44
CA ASN A 66 15.36 -5.52 12.56
C ASN A 66 16.78 -5.00 12.28
N ASN A 67 16.93 -4.03 11.37
CA ASN A 67 18.20 -3.39 11.07
C ASN A 67 18.63 -2.46 12.21
N ASP A 68 17.71 -1.67 12.74
CA ASP A 68 17.94 -0.77 13.87
C ASP A 68 18.31 -1.54 15.13
N ASP A 69 17.64 -2.65 15.43
CA ASP A 69 17.99 -3.52 16.55
C ASP A 69 19.43 -4.03 16.44
N LYS A 70 19.89 -4.37 15.22
CA LYS A 70 21.29 -4.76 14.99
C LYS A 70 22.24 -3.58 15.17
N ASN A 71 21.84 -2.37 14.77
CA ASN A 71 22.65 -1.17 14.91
C ASN A 71 22.75 -0.72 16.38
N ILE A 72 21.65 -0.72 17.12
CA ILE A 72 21.60 -0.48 18.56
C ILE A 72 22.51 -1.47 19.30
N LYS A 73 22.50 -2.75 18.89
CA LYS A 73 23.41 -3.74 19.47
C LYS A 73 24.88 -3.40 19.30
N LYS A 74 25.28 -2.74 18.21
CA LYS A 74 26.65 -2.25 18.02
C LYS A 74 26.95 -1.06 18.94
N LEU A 75 25.96 -0.20 19.18
CA LEU A 75 26.07 0.98 20.05
C LEU A 75 26.15 0.65 21.56
N TYR A 76 26.08 -0.61 21.99
CA TYR A 76 26.39 -0.95 23.39
C TYR A 76 27.87 -0.76 23.74
N ARG A 77 28.78 -0.76 22.75
CA ARG A 77 30.20 -0.50 22.97
C ARG A 77 30.49 0.99 22.87
N LYS A 78 31.18 1.56 23.87
CA LYS A 78 31.54 2.98 23.92
C LYS A 78 32.30 3.47 22.68
N GLU A 79 33.19 2.63 22.13
CA GLU A 79 33.96 2.91 20.91
C GLU A 79 33.07 3.06 19.67
N GLU A 80 32.04 2.23 19.55
CA GLU A 80 31.10 2.26 18.43
C GLU A 80 30.18 3.49 18.51
N VAL A 81 29.81 3.90 19.72
CA VAL A 81 29.06 5.15 19.97
C VAL A 81 29.89 6.36 19.58
N GLU A 82 31.16 6.41 19.98
CA GLU A 82 32.06 7.51 19.62
C GLU A 82 32.27 7.56 18.10
N ARG A 83 32.47 6.41 17.44
CA ARG A 83 32.57 6.33 15.98
C ARG A 83 31.31 6.86 15.29
N TYR A 84 30.13 6.40 15.73
CA TYR A 84 28.85 6.86 15.17
C TYR A 84 28.61 8.36 15.37
N ALA A 85 28.93 8.90 16.56
CA ALA A 85 28.81 10.33 16.84
C ALA A 85 29.75 11.18 15.96
N ARG A 86 30.96 10.69 15.69
CA ARG A 86 31.94 11.34 14.81
C ARG A 86 31.54 11.27 13.34
N GLU A 87 31.12 10.11 12.84
CA GLU A 87 30.77 9.92 11.44
C GLU A 87 29.44 10.58 11.05
N LYS A 88 28.41 10.46 11.91
CA LYS A 88 27.06 10.93 11.58
C LYS A 88 26.79 12.37 11.98
N TYR A 89 27.36 12.80 13.10
CA TYR A 89 27.09 14.11 13.70
C TYR A 89 28.33 15.00 13.79
N TYR A 90 29.49 14.55 13.31
CA TYR A 90 30.76 15.31 13.34
C TYR A 90 31.10 15.83 14.74
N MET A 91 30.74 15.08 15.78
CA MET A 91 31.07 15.45 17.16
C MET A 91 32.59 15.38 17.38
N LYS A 92 33.13 16.36 18.13
CA LYS A 92 34.55 16.41 18.53
C LYS A 92 34.69 16.72 20.01
N ARG A 93 35.87 16.43 20.55
CA ARG A 93 36.26 16.91 21.88
C ARG A 93 36.68 18.37 21.81
N GLU A 94 36.63 19.08 22.93
CA GLU A 94 36.97 20.51 22.99
C GLU A 94 38.41 20.80 22.54
N ASN A 95 39.32 19.84 22.70
CA ASN A 95 40.72 19.91 22.33
C ASN A 95 41.06 19.19 21.00
N GLU A 96 40.07 18.94 20.14
CA GLU A 96 40.26 18.35 18.82
C GLU A 96 39.87 19.32 17.68
N ASP A 97 40.67 19.30 16.61
CA ASP A 97 40.39 19.98 15.35
C ASP A 97 39.99 18.95 14.28
N ILE A 98 38.86 19.20 13.60
CA ILE A 98 38.35 18.32 12.53
C ILE A 98 38.83 18.87 11.18
N TYR A 99 39.51 18.04 10.40
CA TYR A 99 39.86 18.35 9.01
C TYR A 99 38.98 17.52 8.07
N ILE A 100 38.21 18.19 7.20
CA ILE A 100 37.43 17.53 6.15
C ILE A 100 38.27 17.54 4.88
N ILE A 101 38.74 16.36 4.47
CA ILE A 101 39.50 16.19 3.22
C ILE A 101 38.50 15.91 2.11
N ASP A 102 38.39 16.85 1.19
CA ASP A 102 37.54 16.78 0.01
C ASP A 102 38.44 16.36 -1.16
N SER A 103 38.29 15.13 -1.64
CA SER A 103 39.17 14.54 -2.68
C SER A 103 39.13 15.30 -3.99
N ASP A 104 38.10 16.13 -4.19
CA ASP A 104 37.87 16.90 -5.41
C ASP A 104 38.50 18.31 -5.36
N LYS A 105 39.11 18.69 -4.23
CA LYS A 105 39.79 19.99 -4.07
C LYS A 105 41.30 19.81 -4.11
N GLU A 106 41.93 20.37 -5.13
CA GLU A 106 43.39 20.57 -5.13
C GLU A 106 43.77 21.58 -4.05
N TYR A 107 44.31 21.07 -2.94
CA TYR A 107 44.89 21.90 -1.89
C TYR A 107 46.23 22.45 -2.39
N THR A 108 46.24 23.71 -2.84
CA THR A 108 47.48 24.42 -3.15
C THR A 108 48.15 24.84 -1.84
N ASN A 109 49.29 24.23 -1.52
CA ASN A 109 50.13 24.66 -0.40
C ASN A 109 50.65 26.08 -0.70
N LYS A 110 50.12 27.09 -0.03
CA LYS A 110 50.77 28.41 0.04
C LYS A 110 51.81 28.35 1.16
N GLU A 111 53.04 28.06 0.78
CA GLU A 111 54.22 28.28 1.61
C GLU A 111 54.34 29.77 1.96
N ASN A 112 54.55 30.06 3.24
CA ASN A 112 55.12 31.32 3.73
C ASN A 112 56.48 31.01 4.34
#